data_AF-A0A167EVB9-F1
#
_entry.id   AF-A0A167EVB9-F1
#
_cell.length_a   1.000
_cell.length_b   1.000
_cell.length_c   1.000
_cell.angle_alpha   90.00
_cell.angle_beta   90.00
_cell.angle_gamma   90.00
#
_symmetry.space_group_name_H-M   'P 1'
#
loop_
_entity.id
_entity.type
_entity.pdbx_description
1 polymer ?
#
loop_
_entity_poly.entity_id
_entity_poly.type
_entity_poly.pdbx_seq_one_letter_code
_entity_poly.pdbx_strand_id
1 'polypeptide(L)'
;MCIAVSNSARNDVVGGGGAIEVTANGDGEARRGTFSLTVGWSAEQNPYSGELATLAHALTGMPDVRHRRVALLTTNQAVALTLRTPRQHSGQEHVRSIYNSIKRLWKNGNDILVVWIPSSSQDKTLLLAKREARQATKQGSIPSRQASIMKSTTLNLERKRIETQRSLPDRVGNHTKKVDAALPGAHTRQLYDNRPWTERSSIVNAV
;
A
#
# COMPACT_ATOMS: atom_id res chain seq x y z
N MET A 1 11.00 19.62 14.30
CA MET A 1 10.66 19.69 12.86
C MET A 1 9.58 18.67 12.57
N CYS A 2 8.61 19.02 11.75
CA CYS A 2 7.49 18.16 11.39
C CYS A 2 7.34 18.09 9.87
N ILE A 3 7.11 16.90 9.34
CA ILE A 3 6.84 16.64 7.92
C ILE A 3 5.53 15.85 7.88
N ALA A 4 4.51 16.47 7.32
CA ALA A 4 3.22 15.86 7.11
C ALA A 4 3.06 15.50 5.64
N VAL A 5 2.63 14.28 5.35
CA VAL A 5 2.36 13.82 3.98
C VAL A 5 0.95 13.26 3.84
N SER A 6 0.38 13.46 2.66
CA SER A 6 -0.93 12.92 2.30
C SER A 6 -0.96 12.54 0.82
N ASN A 7 -1.82 11.58 0.47
CA ASN A 7 -2.07 11.17 -0.91
C ASN A 7 -3.34 11.78 -1.52
N SER A 8 -3.46 11.70 -2.84
CA SER A 8 -4.70 11.85 -3.61
C SER A 8 -4.63 10.93 -4.83
N ALA A 9 -5.75 10.36 -5.23
CA ALA A 9 -5.90 9.60 -6.47
C ALA A 9 -7.18 10.08 -7.17
N ARG A 10 -7.03 10.88 -8.22
CA ARG A 10 -8.13 11.51 -8.98
C ARG A 10 -7.68 11.73 -10.41
N ASN A 11 -8.63 11.79 -11.34
CA ASN A 11 -8.36 12.10 -12.76
C ASN A 11 -7.29 11.18 -13.36
N ASP A 12 -7.41 9.87 -13.09
CA ASP A 12 -6.49 8.81 -13.53
C ASP A 12 -5.03 8.93 -13.07
N VAL A 13 -4.76 9.81 -12.12
CA VAL A 13 -3.42 10.09 -11.62
C VAL A 13 -3.38 9.95 -10.11
N VAL A 14 -2.26 9.43 -9.61
CA VAL A 14 -1.90 9.39 -8.20
C VAL A 14 -0.87 10.47 -7.94
N GLY A 15 -1.14 11.25 -6.90
CA GLY A 15 -0.24 12.28 -6.41
C GLY A 15 -0.17 12.26 -4.90
N GLY A 16 0.76 13.03 -4.38
CA GLY A 16 0.79 13.35 -2.96
C GLY A 16 1.20 14.79 -2.73
N GLY A 17 1.03 15.21 -1.50
CA GLY A 17 1.35 16.54 -1.04
C GLY A 17 1.99 16.46 0.32
N GLY A 18 2.91 17.38 0.57
CA GLY A 18 3.58 17.49 1.85
C GLY A 18 3.58 18.89 2.40
N ALA A 19 3.59 18.97 3.72
CA ALA A 19 3.74 20.20 4.47
C ALA A 19 4.89 20.01 5.49
N ILE A 20 5.85 20.92 5.45
CA ILE A 20 7.03 20.90 6.31
C ILE A 20 6.94 22.09 7.24
N GLU A 21 7.05 21.83 8.54
CA GLU A 21 7.11 22.85 9.57
C GLU A 21 8.44 22.75 10.32
N VAL A 22 9.22 23.80 10.23
CA VAL A 22 10.47 23.96 10.96
C VAL A 22 10.25 24.97 12.07
N THR A 23 10.20 24.47 13.30
CA THR A 23 10.21 25.31 14.51
C THR A 23 11.60 25.92 14.66
N ALA A 24 11.68 27.25 14.71
CA ALA A 24 12.92 27.93 15.07
C ALA A 24 13.30 27.60 16.54
N ASN A 25 14.56 27.79 16.90
CA ASN A 25 14.94 27.77 18.31
C ASN A 25 14.63 29.15 18.90
N GLY A 26 13.75 29.23 19.91
CA GLY A 26 13.33 30.49 20.56
C GLY A 26 12.05 31.10 19.96
N ASP A 27 11.84 32.40 20.16
CA ASP A 27 10.65 33.19 19.71
C ASP A 27 10.54 33.41 18.19
N GLY A 28 11.29 32.64 17.39
CA GLY A 28 11.23 32.73 15.93
C GLY A 28 9.97 32.06 15.37
N GLU A 29 9.32 32.72 14.41
CA GLU A 29 8.14 32.21 13.73
C GLU A 29 8.45 30.88 13.01
N ALA A 30 7.52 29.92 13.09
CA ALA A 30 7.68 28.62 12.45
C ALA A 30 7.69 28.77 10.92
N ARG A 31 8.77 28.33 10.26
CA ARG A 31 8.85 28.34 8.80
C ARG A 31 8.05 27.16 8.26
N ARG A 32 7.01 27.47 7.48
CA ARG A 32 6.15 26.47 6.84
C ARG A 32 6.40 26.46 5.33
N GLY A 33 6.66 25.28 4.78
CA GLY A 33 6.71 25.04 3.34
C GLY A 33 5.70 23.98 2.93
N THR A 34 5.10 24.12 1.75
CA THR A 34 4.24 23.11 1.16
C THR A 34 4.75 22.72 -0.22
N PHE A 35 4.48 21.49 -0.63
CA PHE A 35 4.84 21.00 -1.96
C PHE A 35 3.82 19.97 -2.43
N SER A 36 3.67 19.87 -3.75
CA SER A 36 2.82 18.89 -4.41
C SER A 36 3.66 18.07 -5.40
N LEU A 37 3.36 16.78 -5.50
CA LEU A 37 4.08 15.84 -6.35
C LEU A 37 3.08 14.94 -7.09
N THR A 38 3.09 15.04 -8.41
CA THR A 38 2.36 14.12 -9.27
C THR A 38 3.21 12.87 -9.50
N VAL A 39 2.79 11.73 -8.96
CA VAL A 39 3.63 10.53 -8.84
C VAL A 39 3.52 9.64 -10.08
N GLY A 40 2.32 9.42 -10.60
CA GLY A 40 2.16 8.53 -11.75
C GLY A 40 0.70 8.28 -12.09
N TRP A 41 0.49 7.51 -13.16
CA TRP A 41 -0.84 7.05 -13.53
C TRP A 41 -1.40 6.08 -12.47
N SER A 42 -2.70 6.18 -12.22
CA SER A 42 -3.42 5.31 -11.28
C SER A 42 -3.45 3.83 -11.70
N ALA A 43 -3.15 3.53 -12.96
CA ALA A 43 -2.95 2.16 -13.44
C ALA A 43 -1.65 1.53 -12.91
N GLU A 44 -0.63 2.35 -12.63
CA GLU A 44 0.70 1.89 -12.22
C GLU A 44 1.00 2.17 -10.74
N GLN A 45 0.27 3.13 -10.17
CA GLN A 45 0.48 3.66 -8.83
C GLN A 45 -0.77 3.52 -7.97
N ASN A 46 -0.60 3.58 -6.65
CA ASN A 46 -1.71 3.53 -5.71
C ASN A 46 -1.52 4.60 -4.61
N PRO A 47 -2.55 4.92 -3.81
CA PRO A 47 -2.43 5.92 -2.74
C PRO A 47 -1.25 5.71 -1.78
N TYR A 48 -0.88 4.45 -1.52
CA TYR A 48 0.29 4.10 -0.71
C TYR A 48 1.61 4.50 -1.38
N SER A 49 1.78 4.21 -2.67
CA SER A 49 2.96 4.63 -3.43
C SER A 49 3.04 6.15 -3.56
N GLY A 50 1.89 6.82 -3.71
CA GLY A 50 1.77 8.27 -3.73
C GLY A 50 2.39 8.94 -2.50
N GLU A 51 2.04 8.47 -1.31
CA GLU A 51 2.62 8.99 -0.07
C GLU A 51 4.08 8.60 0.16
N LEU A 52 4.49 7.38 -0.21
CA LEU A 52 5.90 6.99 -0.13
C LEU A 52 6.79 7.85 -1.03
N ALA A 53 6.36 8.09 -2.28
CA ALA A 53 7.10 8.95 -3.21
C ALA A 53 7.20 10.39 -2.68
N THR A 54 6.10 10.91 -2.13
CA THR A 54 6.05 12.24 -1.54
C THR A 54 6.97 12.36 -0.33
N LEU A 55 6.99 11.36 0.55
CA LEU A 55 7.87 11.32 1.71
C LEU A 55 9.34 11.16 1.31
N ALA A 56 9.63 10.30 0.32
CA ALA A 56 10.97 10.15 -0.22
C ALA A 56 11.48 11.50 -0.76
N HIS A 57 10.67 12.18 -1.57
CA HIS A 57 10.99 13.49 -2.12
C HIS A 57 11.27 14.49 -0.99
N ALA A 58 10.38 14.58 0.01
CA ALA A 58 10.54 15.47 1.16
C ALA A 58 11.88 15.24 1.87
N LEU A 59 12.18 14.00 2.23
CA LEU A 59 13.40 13.64 2.98
C LEU A 59 14.68 13.83 2.17
N THR A 60 14.63 13.62 0.85
CA THR A 60 15.79 13.84 -0.03
C THR A 60 16.12 15.32 -0.17
N GLY A 61 15.10 16.18 -0.27
CA GLY A 61 15.26 17.64 -0.40
C GLY A 61 15.48 18.39 0.92
N MET A 62 15.48 17.68 2.06
CA MET A 62 15.74 18.31 3.35
C MET A 62 17.17 18.84 3.46
N PRO A 63 17.36 20.02 4.08
CA PRO A 63 18.70 20.50 4.44
C PRO A 63 19.36 19.58 5.47
N ASP A 64 20.69 19.64 5.55
CA ASP A 64 21.48 18.84 6.50
C ASP A 64 21.26 19.35 7.94
N VAL A 65 20.21 18.83 8.59
CA VAL A 65 19.88 19.13 9.99
C VAL A 65 20.60 18.17 10.93
N ARG A 66 20.98 18.66 12.11
CA ARG A 66 21.67 17.89 13.16
C ARG A 66 20.99 18.05 14.50
N HIS A 67 20.98 16.99 15.30
CA HIS A 67 20.45 17.00 16.67
C HIS A 67 19.02 17.53 16.81
N ARG A 68 18.15 17.24 15.83
CA ARG A 68 16.72 17.60 15.83
C ARG A 68 15.83 16.39 16.02
N ARG A 69 14.66 16.63 16.61
CA ARG A 69 13.53 15.69 16.53
C ARG A 69 12.74 15.97 15.25
N VAL A 70 12.64 14.95 14.40
CA VAL A 70 11.89 14.97 13.13
C VAL A 70 10.65 14.09 13.28
N ALA A 71 9.48 14.71 13.29
CA ALA A 71 8.21 13.98 13.27
C ALA A 71 7.74 13.78 11.83
N LEU A 72 7.44 12.54 11.46
CA LEU A 72 6.85 12.14 10.18
C LEU A 72 5.38 11.80 10.42
N LEU A 73 4.48 12.64 9.92
CA LEU A 73 3.03 12.49 10.02
C LEU A 73 2.47 11.97 8.70
N THR A 74 1.61 10.96 8.78
CA THR A 74 0.92 10.39 7.61
C THR A 74 -0.52 10.04 7.97
N THR A 75 -1.43 10.18 6.99
CA THR A 75 -2.81 9.68 7.11
C THR A 75 -2.95 8.20 6.73
N ASN A 76 -1.94 7.63 6.08
CA ASN A 76 -1.93 6.25 5.63
C ASN A 76 -1.23 5.33 6.64
N GLN A 77 -2.02 4.47 7.29
CA GLN A 77 -1.51 3.50 8.27
C GLN A 77 -0.47 2.56 7.66
N ALA A 78 -0.61 2.16 6.39
CA ALA A 78 0.34 1.28 5.73
C ALA A 78 1.72 1.93 5.57
N VAL A 79 1.77 3.24 5.32
CA VAL A 79 3.04 4.00 5.25
C VAL A 79 3.70 4.02 6.62
N ALA A 80 2.96 4.35 7.69
CA ALA A 80 3.49 4.35 9.04
C ALA A 80 4.03 2.97 9.47
N LEU A 81 3.30 1.89 9.15
CA LEU A 81 3.75 0.52 9.41
C LEU A 81 5.00 0.16 8.62
N THR A 82 5.06 0.57 7.34
CA THR A 82 6.24 0.32 6.48
C THR A 82 7.48 0.96 7.09
N LEU A 83 7.38 2.20 7.57
CA LEU A 83 8.51 2.92 8.18
C LEU A 83 8.97 2.30 9.51
N ARG A 84 8.03 1.73 10.29
CA ARG A 84 8.33 1.01 11.53
C ARG A 84 8.98 -0.35 11.26
N THR A 85 8.58 -1.04 10.20
CA THR A 85 9.03 -2.41 9.90
C THR A 85 9.54 -2.55 8.46
N PRO A 86 10.80 -2.13 8.18
CA PRO A 86 11.40 -2.11 6.83
C PRO A 86 11.47 -3.48 6.14
N ARG A 87 11.62 -4.54 6.94
CA ARG A 87 12.24 -5.81 6.52
C ARG A 87 11.48 -6.53 5.39
N GLN A 88 10.21 -6.18 5.15
CA GLN A 88 9.37 -6.83 4.15
C GLN A 88 9.16 -6.03 2.85
N HIS A 89 9.64 -4.78 2.74
CA HIS A 89 9.32 -3.90 1.60
C HIS A 89 10.53 -3.16 0.98
N SER A 90 11.76 -3.53 1.34
CA SER A 90 13.00 -2.88 0.91
C SER A 90 13.32 -2.97 -0.59
N GLY A 91 12.61 -3.83 -1.33
CA GLY A 91 12.73 -3.97 -2.79
C GLY A 91 12.06 -2.87 -3.61
N GLN A 92 11.29 -1.97 -2.96
CA GLN A 92 10.68 -0.81 -3.61
C GLN A 92 11.60 0.41 -3.50
N GLU A 93 11.78 1.13 -4.60
CA GLU A 93 12.72 2.26 -4.69
C GLU A 93 12.42 3.36 -3.67
N HIS A 94 11.16 3.77 -3.52
CA HIS A 94 10.77 4.81 -2.57
C HIS A 94 11.09 4.40 -1.12
N VAL A 95 10.80 3.16 -0.75
CA VAL A 95 11.09 2.63 0.59
C VAL A 95 12.60 2.68 0.86
N ARG A 96 13.42 2.22 -0.11
CA ARG A 96 14.89 2.28 0.01
C ARG A 96 15.39 3.73 0.13
N SER A 97 14.85 4.65 -0.67
CA SER A 97 15.21 6.07 -0.63
C SER A 97 14.89 6.71 0.73
N ILE A 98 13.70 6.41 1.28
CA ILE A 98 13.29 6.88 2.61
C ILE A 98 14.26 6.35 3.68
N TYR A 99 14.58 5.06 3.66
CA TYR A 99 15.50 4.49 4.66
C TYR A 99 16.91 5.04 4.57
N ASN A 100 17.43 5.28 3.37
CA ASN A 100 18.73 5.93 3.20
C ASN A 100 18.72 7.34 3.80
N SER A 101 17.65 8.11 3.56
CA SER A 101 17.49 9.44 4.14
C SER A 101 17.34 9.41 5.65
N ILE A 102 16.56 8.47 6.20
CA ILE A 102 16.42 8.23 7.64
C ILE A 102 17.77 7.87 8.27
N LYS A 103 18.54 6.97 7.64
CA LYS A 103 19.87 6.58 8.11
C LYS A 103 20.84 7.77 8.12
N ARG A 104 20.75 8.66 7.12
CA ARG A 104 21.49 9.93 7.10
C ARG A 104 21.10 10.82 8.27
N LEU A 105 19.80 10.97 8.55
CA LEU A 105 19.31 11.75 9.69
C LEU A 105 19.80 11.19 11.03
N TRP A 106 19.79 9.86 11.23
CA TRP A 106 20.34 9.24 12.44
C TRP A 106 21.84 9.47 12.61
N LYS A 107 22.62 9.39 11.53
CA LYS A 107 24.07 9.69 11.57
C LYS A 107 24.36 11.11 12.04
N ASN A 108 23.46 12.04 11.76
CA ASN A 108 23.54 13.43 12.17
C ASN A 108 22.99 13.68 13.59
N GLY A 109 22.70 12.62 14.35
CA GLY A 109 22.18 12.70 15.71
C GLY A 109 20.73 13.14 15.81
N ASN A 110 19.94 13.03 14.74
CA ASN A 110 18.51 13.35 14.78
C ASN A 110 17.68 12.15 15.25
N ASP A 111 16.61 12.43 15.99
CA ASP A 111 15.60 11.44 16.35
C ASP A 111 14.44 11.50 15.36
N ILE A 112 13.89 10.33 15.02
CA ILE A 112 12.75 10.25 14.09
C ILE A 112 11.55 9.63 14.81
N LEU A 113 10.42 10.32 14.76
CA LEU A 113 9.15 9.85 15.26
C LEU A 113 8.17 9.64 14.10
N VAL A 114 7.64 8.44 13.94
CA VAL A 114 6.63 8.14 12.92
C VAL A 114 5.24 8.05 13.57
N VAL A 115 4.36 8.96 13.19
CA VAL A 115 3.00 9.07 13.71
C VAL A 115 2.00 8.86 12.57
N TRP A 116 1.14 7.86 12.76
CA TRP A 116 -0.06 7.73 11.95
C TRP A 116 -1.19 8.51 12.63
N ILE A 117 -1.88 9.32 11.84
CA ILE A 117 -3.00 10.13 12.30
C ILE A 117 -4.21 9.80 11.41
N PRO A 118 -5.37 9.44 11.99
CA PRO A 118 -6.55 9.15 11.19
C PRO A 118 -7.03 10.41 10.44
N SER A 119 -7.54 10.22 9.22
CA SER A 119 -8.02 11.32 8.36
C SER A 119 -9.15 12.16 8.95
N SER A 120 -9.79 11.72 10.03
CA SER A 120 -10.81 12.48 10.77
C SER A 120 -10.22 13.53 11.72
N SER A 121 -8.90 13.51 11.98
CA SER A 121 -8.26 14.53 12.79
C SER A 121 -8.23 15.89 12.06
N GLN A 122 -8.35 16.98 12.81
CA GLN A 122 -8.26 18.34 12.29
C GLN A 122 -6.83 18.89 12.33
N ASP A 123 -5.83 18.04 12.09
CA ASP A 123 -4.44 18.47 12.09
C ASP A 123 -4.15 19.43 10.93
N LYS A 124 -3.88 20.68 11.27
CA LYS A 124 -3.68 21.78 10.31
C LYS A 124 -2.61 21.44 9.26
N THR A 125 -1.51 20.83 9.68
CA THR A 125 -0.38 20.48 8.80
C THR A 125 -0.75 19.35 7.83
N LEU A 126 -1.54 18.36 8.26
CA LEU A 126 -2.04 17.29 7.38
C LEU A 126 -3.13 17.79 6.43
N LEU A 127 -3.98 18.72 6.86
CA LEU A 127 -4.97 19.37 5.98
C LEU A 127 -4.28 20.14 4.84
N LEU A 128 -3.17 20.82 5.12
CA LEU A 128 -2.34 21.46 4.11
C LEU A 128 -1.73 20.43 3.15
N ALA A 129 -1.13 19.37 3.68
CA ALA A 129 -0.60 18.27 2.86
C ALA A 129 -1.70 17.65 1.97
N LYS A 130 -2.92 17.49 2.49
CA LYS A 130 -4.07 16.99 1.72
C LYS A 130 -4.50 17.95 0.62
N ARG A 131 -4.48 19.26 0.88
CA ARG A 131 -4.78 20.28 -0.12
C ARG A 131 -3.78 20.20 -1.28
N GLU A 132 -2.49 20.11 -0.98
CA GLU A 132 -1.43 19.94 -1.99
C GLU A 132 -1.57 18.63 -2.76
N ALA A 133 -1.91 17.53 -2.08
CA ALA A 133 -2.13 16.26 -2.75
C ALA A 133 -3.27 16.36 -3.79
N ARG A 134 -4.34 17.12 -3.48
CA ARG A 134 -5.41 17.39 -4.45
C ARG A 134 -4.95 18.30 -5.58
N GLN A 135 -4.02 19.22 -5.35
CA GLN A 135 -3.41 20.03 -6.41
C GLN A 135 -2.61 19.15 -7.38
N ALA A 136 -1.86 18.17 -6.86
CA ALA A 136 -1.09 17.23 -7.67
C ALA A 136 -1.96 16.36 -8.61
N THR A 137 -3.22 16.14 -8.26
CA THR A 137 -4.17 15.35 -9.05
C THR A 137 -5.26 16.22 -9.71
N LYS A 138 -4.95 17.48 -10.04
CA LYS A 138 -5.87 18.33 -10.79
C LYS A 138 -6.08 17.79 -12.20
N GLN A 139 -7.17 18.23 -12.84
CA GLN A 139 -7.44 17.84 -14.22
C GLN A 139 -6.31 18.34 -15.12
N GLY A 140 -5.79 17.47 -16.00
CA GLY A 140 -4.64 17.78 -16.85
C GLY A 140 -3.27 17.68 -16.17
N SER A 141 -3.20 17.21 -14.91
CA SER A 141 -1.92 16.93 -14.25
C SER A 141 -1.19 15.80 -14.98
N ILE A 142 0.04 16.08 -15.42
CA ILE A 142 0.91 15.10 -16.08
C ILE A 142 1.92 14.59 -15.04
N PRO A 143 2.09 13.27 -14.87
CA PRO A 143 3.07 12.73 -13.96
C PRO A 143 4.50 13.10 -14.40
N SER A 144 5.32 13.54 -13.45
CA SER A 144 6.73 13.81 -13.71
C SER A 144 7.46 12.47 -13.85
N ARG A 145 8.12 12.26 -15.01
CA ARG A 145 9.13 11.24 -15.34
C ARG A 145 8.98 9.87 -14.63
N GLN A 146 8.57 8.84 -15.38
CA GLN A 146 8.59 7.39 -15.05
C GLN A 146 8.97 7.08 -13.59
N ALA A 147 8.07 7.37 -12.64
CA ALA A 147 8.26 6.93 -11.26
C ALA A 147 8.36 5.40 -11.24
N SER A 148 9.20 4.86 -10.35
CA SER A 148 9.32 3.42 -10.12
C SER A 148 7.92 2.79 -10.07
N ILE A 149 7.64 1.91 -11.02
CA ILE A 149 6.33 1.26 -11.10
C ILE A 149 6.13 0.41 -9.83
N MET A 150 4.94 0.46 -9.27
CA MET A 150 4.59 -0.40 -8.15
C MET A 150 4.37 -1.83 -8.65
N LYS A 151 5.45 -2.63 -8.65
CA LYS A 151 5.48 -3.99 -9.23
C LYS A 151 4.29 -4.87 -8.83
N SER A 152 3.88 -4.82 -7.57
CA SER A 152 2.73 -5.59 -7.08
C SER A 152 1.40 -5.12 -7.68
N THR A 153 1.22 -3.81 -7.86
CA THR A 153 0.01 -3.22 -8.45
C THR A 153 -0.08 -3.62 -9.92
N THR A 154 1.00 -3.47 -10.67
CA THR A 154 1.07 -3.87 -12.08
C THR A 154 0.86 -5.36 -12.24
N LEU A 155 1.51 -6.20 -11.42
CA LEU A 155 1.30 -7.65 -11.45
C LEU A 155 -0.16 -7.99 -11.16
N ASN A 156 -0.77 -7.39 -10.14
CA ASN A 156 -2.17 -7.64 -9.81
C ASN A 156 -3.13 -7.17 -10.92
N LEU A 157 -2.82 -6.07 -11.60
CA LEU A 157 -3.61 -5.59 -12.74
C LEU A 157 -3.52 -6.56 -13.92
N GLU A 158 -2.31 -6.99 -14.29
CA GLU A 158 -2.11 -7.97 -15.35
C GLU A 158 -2.70 -9.33 -14.99
N ARG A 159 -2.59 -9.75 -13.72
CA ARG A 159 -3.24 -10.97 -13.24
C ARG A 159 -4.74 -10.90 -13.40
N LYS A 160 -5.37 -9.79 -13.01
CA LYS A 160 -6.82 -9.57 -13.23
C LYS A 160 -7.18 -9.59 -14.70
N ARG A 161 -6.36 -8.97 -15.57
CA ARG A 161 -6.57 -9.00 -17.02
C ARG A 161 -6.53 -10.42 -17.57
N ILE A 162 -5.55 -11.21 -17.14
CA ILE A 162 -5.42 -12.63 -17.50
C ILE A 162 -6.58 -13.44 -16.94
N GLU A 163 -6.99 -13.22 -15.69
CA GLU A 163 -8.13 -13.90 -15.07
C GLU A 163 -9.44 -13.61 -15.81
N THR A 164 -9.68 -12.37 -16.25
CA THR A 164 -10.84 -12.01 -17.08
C THR A 164 -10.79 -12.68 -18.46
N GLN A 165 -9.60 -12.94 -18.99
CA GLN A 165 -9.41 -13.64 -20.27
C GLN A 165 -9.38 -15.17 -20.12
N ARG A 166 -9.25 -15.69 -18.90
CA ARG A 166 -9.30 -17.12 -18.62
C ARG A 166 -10.76 -17.57 -18.58
N SER A 167 -11.30 -17.92 -19.74
CA SER A 167 -12.31 -18.97 -19.80
C SER A 167 -11.61 -20.33 -19.80
N LEU A 168 -12.13 -21.29 -19.04
CA LEU A 168 -11.74 -22.68 -19.25
C LEU A 168 -12.14 -23.05 -20.69
N PRO A 169 -11.26 -23.67 -21.49
CA PRO A 169 -11.65 -24.17 -22.80
C PRO A 169 -12.91 -25.01 -22.73
N ASP A 170 -13.73 -24.95 -23.79
CA ASP A 170 -14.92 -25.77 -23.87
C ASP A 170 -14.59 -27.23 -23.59
N ARG A 171 -15.35 -27.85 -22.69
CA ARG A 171 -15.27 -29.26 -22.26
C ARG A 171 -14.21 -29.60 -21.20
N VAL A 172 -13.49 -28.63 -20.63
CA VAL A 172 -12.64 -28.90 -19.46
C VAL A 172 -13.50 -29.34 -18.26
N GLY A 173 -13.12 -30.46 -17.63
CA GLY A 173 -13.85 -31.07 -16.52
C GLY A 173 -15.04 -31.95 -16.93
N ASN A 174 -15.36 -32.10 -18.22
CA ASN A 174 -16.46 -32.95 -18.66
C ASN A 174 -16.20 -34.44 -18.37
N HIS A 175 -14.96 -34.91 -18.50
CA HIS A 175 -14.62 -36.29 -18.16
C HIS A 175 -14.76 -36.52 -16.64
N THR A 176 -14.23 -35.62 -15.81
CA THR A 176 -14.37 -35.68 -14.36
C THR A 176 -15.83 -35.63 -13.91
N LYS A 177 -16.65 -34.76 -14.51
CA LYS A 177 -18.11 -34.72 -14.27
C LYS A 177 -18.83 -35.98 -14.71
N LYS A 178 -18.41 -36.61 -15.82
CA LYS A 178 -18.96 -37.91 -16.26
C LYS A 178 -18.58 -39.02 -15.29
N VAL A 179 -17.35 -39.02 -14.80
CA VAL A 179 -16.90 -39.97 -13.78
C VAL A 179 -17.69 -39.76 -12.49
N ASP A 180 -17.82 -38.52 -12.01
CA ASP A 180 -18.58 -38.17 -10.80
C ASP A 180 -20.08 -38.53 -10.92
N ALA A 181 -20.69 -38.30 -12.09
CA ALA A 181 -22.06 -38.71 -12.38
C ALA A 181 -22.22 -40.23 -12.53
N ALA A 182 -21.17 -40.93 -12.96
CA ALA A 182 -21.13 -42.38 -13.07
C ALA A 182 -20.76 -43.06 -11.76
N LEU A 183 -20.30 -42.30 -10.75
CA LEU A 183 -20.17 -42.83 -9.39
C LEU A 183 -21.58 -43.13 -8.88
N PRO A 184 -21.82 -44.35 -8.36
CA PRO A 184 -23.15 -44.72 -7.90
C PRO A 184 -23.49 -43.89 -6.65
N GLY A 185 -24.12 -42.73 -6.82
CA GLY A 185 -24.36 -41.80 -5.71
C GLY A 185 -25.57 -42.18 -4.85
N ALA A 186 -26.66 -42.61 -5.49
CA ALA A 186 -27.92 -42.89 -4.80
C ALA A 186 -27.99 -44.31 -4.22
N HIS A 187 -27.65 -45.32 -5.03
CA HIS A 187 -27.71 -46.73 -4.61
C HIS A 187 -26.65 -47.06 -3.53
N THR A 188 -25.45 -46.49 -3.64
CA THR A 188 -24.39 -46.72 -2.65
C THR A 188 -24.69 -45.98 -1.34
N ARG A 189 -25.31 -44.79 -1.38
CA ARG A 189 -25.86 -44.14 -0.17
C ARG A 189 -26.91 -45.02 0.48
N GLN A 190 -27.88 -45.56 -0.27
CA GLN A 190 -28.90 -46.47 0.28
C GLN A 190 -28.31 -47.75 0.89
N LEU A 191 -27.25 -48.30 0.30
CA LEU A 191 -26.51 -49.45 0.86
C LEU A 191 -25.92 -49.17 2.25
N TYR A 192 -25.41 -47.95 2.47
CA TYR A 192 -24.88 -47.54 3.77
C TYR A 192 -25.97 -47.04 4.73
N ASP A 193 -27.00 -46.36 4.21
CA ASP A 193 -28.06 -45.72 5.00
C ASP A 193 -29.11 -46.69 5.56
N ASN A 194 -29.18 -47.92 5.07
CA ASN A 194 -30.05 -48.96 5.60
C ASN A 194 -29.38 -49.87 6.64
N ARG A 195 -28.10 -49.61 6.99
CA ARG A 195 -27.34 -50.41 7.97
C ARG A 195 -27.40 -49.80 9.38
N PRO A 196 -27.43 -50.60 10.45
CA PRO A 196 -27.33 -50.08 11.82
C PRO A 196 -25.97 -49.40 12.06
N TRP A 197 -25.97 -48.36 12.89
CA TRP A 197 -24.81 -47.47 13.15
C TRP A 197 -23.50 -48.21 13.49
N THR A 198 -23.59 -49.31 14.24
CA THR A 198 -22.45 -50.16 14.64
C THR A 198 -21.71 -50.79 13.46
N GLU A 199 -22.40 -51.12 12.37
CA GLU A 199 -21.77 -51.65 11.14
C GLU A 199 -21.18 -50.55 10.26
N ARG A 200 -21.64 -49.30 10.38
CA ARG A 200 -21.09 -48.17 9.62
C ARG A 200 -19.74 -47.73 10.19
N SER A 201 -19.59 -47.75 11.51
CA SER A 201 -18.35 -47.33 12.20
C SER A 201 -17.18 -48.28 12.01
N SER A 202 -17.42 -49.56 11.68
CA SER A 202 -16.35 -50.55 11.47
C SER A 202 -15.70 -50.45 10.08
N ILE A 203 -16.43 -49.94 9.07
CA ILE A 203 -15.93 -49.80 7.70
C ILE A 203 -15.00 -48.58 7.55
N VAL A 204 -15.23 -47.52 8.34
CA VAL A 204 -14.40 -46.31 8.33
C VAL A 204 -13.01 -46.55 8.96
N ASN A 205 -12.85 -47.58 9.80
CA ASN A 205 -11.60 -47.92 10.48
C ASN A 205 -10.73 -48.95 9.72
N ALA A 206 -11.09 -49.30 8.48
CA ALA A 206 -10.35 -50.26 7.66
C ALA A 206 -9.58 -49.63 6.47
N VAL A 207 -9.37 -48.31 6.52
CA VAL A 207 -8.48 -47.55 5.61
C VAL A 207 -7.48 -46.78 6.46
#